data_AF-A0A450YTL6-F1
#
_entry.id   AF-A0A450YTL6-F1
#
_cell.length_a   1.000
_cell.length_b   1.000
_cell.length_c   1.000
_cell.angle_alpha   90.00
_cell.angle_beta   90.00
_cell.angle_gamma   90.00
#
_symmetry.space_group_name_H-M   'P 1'
#
loop_
_entity.id
_entity.type
_entity.pdbx_description
1 polymer ?
#
loop_
_entity_poly.entity_id
_entity_poly.type
_entity_poly.pdbx_seq_one_letter_code
_entity_poly.pdbx_strand_id
1 'polypeptide(L)' 'MRPMSSLNEPDLTIEKHGKMLRKEILNDIPTSDLSSVIADFESEGATVSTEQKRNGRWSLTAIFEYYPK' A
#
# COMPACT_ATOMS: atom_id res chain seq x y z
N MET A 1 27.04 -5.59 27.00
CA MET A 1 25.75 -6.07 26.47
C MET A 1 25.23 -5.03 25.50
N ARG A 2 25.01 -5.39 24.23
CA ARG A 2 24.46 -4.47 23.21
C ARG A 2 22.93 -4.64 23.19
N PRO A 3 22.12 -3.59 23.22
CA PRO A 3 20.69 -3.74 23.03
C PRO A 3 20.42 -4.13 21.57
N MET A 4 19.56 -5.13 21.37
CA MET A 4 18.97 -5.46 20.06
C MET A 4 18.18 -4.25 19.57
N SER A 5 18.60 -3.66 18.46
CA SER A 5 17.79 -2.66 17.75
C SER A 5 17.04 -3.31 16.60
N SER A 6 15.84 -2.76 16.38
CA SER A 6 15.01 -2.84 15.18
C SER A 6 14.16 -4.09 15.01
N LEU A 7 13.10 -4.13 15.83
CA LEU A 7 11.81 -4.58 15.34
C LEU A 7 11.45 -3.69 14.14
N ASN A 8 11.28 -4.26 12.95
CA ASN A 8 10.79 -3.53 11.77
C ASN A 8 9.33 -3.12 12.04
N GLU A 9 9.14 -1.91 12.53
CA GLU A 9 7.83 -1.28 12.60
C GLU A 9 7.40 -0.91 11.16
N PRO A 10 6.19 -1.27 10.72
CA PRO A 10 5.67 -0.74 9.46
C PRO A 10 5.60 0.79 9.59
N ASP A 11 6.21 1.48 8.64
CA ASP A 11 6.23 2.95 8.52
C ASP A 11 4.78 3.47 8.38
N LEU A 12 4.08 3.63 9.50
CA LEU A 12 2.85 4.41 9.58
C LEU A 12 3.26 5.88 9.58
N THR A 13 3.28 6.49 8.39
CA THR A 13 3.55 7.91 8.23
C THR A 13 2.48 8.74 8.95
N ILE A 14 2.94 9.61 9.85
CA ILE A 14 2.15 10.35 10.84
C ILE A 14 1.34 11.52 10.22
N GLU A 15 0.04 11.45 10.49
CA GLU A 15 -0.91 12.50 10.89
C GLU A 15 -0.54 13.99 10.70
N LYS A 16 -1.28 14.66 9.80
CA LYS A 16 -1.56 16.10 9.92
C LYS A 16 -3.04 16.31 9.60
N HIS A 17 -3.85 16.54 10.63
CA HIS A 17 -5.32 16.75 10.59
C HIS A 17 -6.19 15.50 10.42
N GLY A 18 -6.26 14.63 11.43
CA GLY A 18 -7.39 13.69 11.62
C GLY A 18 -7.74 12.80 10.44
N LYS A 19 -6.80 12.58 9.52
CA LYS A 19 -6.90 11.66 8.39
C LYS A 19 -5.69 10.74 8.49
N MET A 20 -5.93 9.47 8.77
CA MET A 20 -4.89 8.45 8.70
C MET A 20 -4.87 7.93 7.27
N LEU A 21 -3.73 8.08 6.60
CA LEU A 21 -3.50 7.54 5.26
C LEU A 21 -2.66 6.27 5.40
N ARG A 22 -3.25 5.10 5.13
CA ARG A 22 -2.47 3.86 5.02
C ARG A 22 -2.08 3.69 3.55
N LYS A 23 -0.78 3.55 3.30
CA LYS A 23 -0.26 3.28 1.95
C LYS A 23 0.24 1.84 1.88
N GLU A 24 -0.24 1.09 0.89
CA GLU A 24 0.25 -0.25 0.58
C GLU A 24 0.83 -0.29 -0.82
N ILE A 25 2.00 -0.90 -0.97
CA ILE A 25 2.70 -0.98 -2.25
C ILE A 25 2.97 -2.45 -2.55
N LEU A 26 2.41 -2.91 -3.65
CA LEU A 26 2.67 -4.23 -4.21
C LEU A 26 3.51 -4.10 -5.46
N ASN A 27 4.46 -5.01 -5.62
CA ASN A 27 5.37 -5.03 -6.74
C ASN A 27 5.29 -6.37 -7.44
N ASP A 28 5.65 -6.37 -8.72
CA ASP A 28 5.84 -7.58 -9.51
C ASP A 28 4.57 -8.41 -9.70
N ILE A 29 3.42 -7.72 -9.76
CA ILE A 29 2.10 -8.30 -10.03
C ILE A 29 2.03 -8.71 -11.51
N PRO A 30 1.70 -9.97 -11.84
CA PRO A 30 1.46 -10.38 -13.21
C PRO A 30 0.15 -9.79 -13.74
N THR A 31 0.07 -9.53 -15.05
CA THR A 31 -1.11 -8.93 -15.68
C THR A 31 -2.40 -9.72 -15.44
N SER A 32 -2.31 -11.06 -15.29
CA SER A 32 -3.47 -11.91 -14.99
C SER A 32 -4.11 -11.61 -13.63
N ASP A 33 -3.31 -11.20 -12.65
CA ASP A 33 -3.76 -11.00 -11.27
C ASP A 33 -4.09 -9.53 -10.98
N LEU A 34 -3.59 -8.60 -11.82
CA LEU A 34 -3.72 -7.16 -11.61
C LEU A 34 -5.17 -6.71 -11.37
N SER A 35 -6.10 -7.13 -12.22
CA SER A 35 -7.50 -6.72 -12.09
C SER A 35 -8.17 -7.22 -10.80
N SER A 36 -7.82 -8.43 -10.36
CA SER A 36 -8.34 -8.97 -9.10
C SER A 36 -7.81 -8.18 -7.91
N VAL A 37 -6.50 -7.91 -7.90
CA VAL A 37 -5.85 -7.16 -6.83
C VAL A 37 -6.39 -5.73 -6.74
N ILE A 38 -6.60 -5.05 -7.88
CA ILE A 38 -7.22 -3.71 -7.90
C ILE A 38 -8.62 -3.77 -7.27
N ALA A 39 -9.45 -4.73 -7.67
CA ALA A 39 -10.82 -4.85 -7.17
C ALA A 39 -10.88 -5.08 -5.65
N ASP A 40 -9.97 -5.89 -5.11
CA ASP A 40 -9.87 -6.14 -3.67
C ASP A 40 -9.58 -4.82 -2.91
N PHE A 41 -8.57 -4.05 -3.36
CA PHE A 41 -8.21 -2.78 -2.72
C PHE A 41 -9.31 -1.72 -2.86
N GLU A 42 -9.92 -1.58 -4.03
CA GLU A 42 -11.03 -0.64 -4.24
C GLU A 42 -12.24 -1.01 -3.39
N SER A 43 -12.54 -2.31 -3.23
CA SER A 43 -13.62 -2.80 -2.37
C SER A 43 -13.38 -2.53 -0.89
N GLU A 44 -12.11 -2.47 -0.46
CA GLU A 44 -11.73 -2.07 0.91
C GLU A 44 -11.69 -0.53 1.08
N GLY A 45 -11.98 0.23 0.02
CA GLY A 45 -12.02 1.69 0.06
C GLY A 45 -10.66 2.35 -0.21
N ALA A 46 -9.70 1.64 -0.78
CA ALA A 46 -8.44 2.22 -1.19
C ALA A 46 -8.56 2.92 -2.56
N THR A 47 -7.84 4.02 -2.72
CA THR A 47 -7.53 4.58 -4.03
C THR A 47 -6.31 3.87 -4.60
N VAL A 48 -6.46 3.24 -5.76
CA VAL A 48 -5.42 2.43 -6.39
C VAL A 48 -4.75 3.19 -7.55
N SER A 49 -3.43 3.08 -7.64
CA SER A 49 -2.62 3.56 -8.76
C SER A 49 -1.68 2.47 -9.23
N THR A 50 -1.58 2.25 -10.54
CA THR A 50 -0.78 1.17 -11.12
C THR A 50 0.23 1.70 -12.12
N GLU A 51 1.44 1.15 -12.08
CA GLU A 51 2.51 1.44 -13.02
C GLU A 51 3.03 0.12 -13.63
N GLN A 52 3.13 0.05 -14.95
CA GLN A 52 3.75 -1.09 -15.62
C GLN A 52 5.27 -0.90 -15.67
N LYS A 53 6.02 -1.87 -15.13
CA LYS A 53 7.48 -1.88 -15.18
C LYS A 53 7.97 -2.42 -16.52
N ARG A 54 9.24 -2.11 -16.85
CA ARG A 54 9.91 -2.58 -18.08
C ARG A 54 9.97 -4.11 -18.22
N ASN A 55 9.85 -4.85 -17.12
CA ASN A 55 9.83 -6.32 -17.11
C ASN A 55 8.45 -6.91 -17.46
N GLY A 56 7.46 -6.08 -17.79
CA GLY A 56 6.09 -6.49 -18.12
C GLY A 56 5.22 -6.79 -16.90
N ARG A 57 5.75 -6.65 -15.67
CA ARG A 57 5.00 -6.78 -14.43
C ARG A 57 4.51 -5.42 -13.95
N TRP A 58 3.55 -5.43 -13.03
CA TRP A 58 2.91 -4.24 -12.50
C TRP A 58 3.34 -3.95 -11.06
N SER A 59 3.44 -2.67 -10.77
CA SER A 59 3.47 -2.14 -9.42
C SER A 59 2.15 -1.45 -9.13
N LEU A 60 1.60 -1.71 -7.95
CA LEU A 60 0.33 -1.17 -7.48
C LEU A 60 0.58 -0.42 -6.18
N THR A 61 0.03 0.79 -6.08
CA THR A 61 0.01 1.60 -4.87
C THR A 61 -1.45 1.81 -4.46
N ALA A 62 -1.84 1.31 -3.30
CA ALA A 62 -3.15 1.51 -2.70
C ALA A 62 -3.03 2.54 -1.55
N ILE A 63 -3.95 3.50 -1.50
CA ILE A 63 -4.02 4.53 -0.46
C ILE A 63 -5.39 4.47 0.19
N PHE A 64 -5.45 4.12 1.47
CA PHE A 64 -6.67 4.10 2.25
C PHE A 64 -6.79 5.37 3.08
N GLU A 65 -7.92 6.06 2.95
CA GLU A 65 -8.23 7.23 3.77
C GLU A 65 -9.14 6.83 4.94
N TYR A 66 -8.63 6.91 6.17
CA TYR A 66 -9.42 6.69 7.38
C TYR A 66 -9.67 8.01 8.11
N TYR A 67 -10.94 8.24 8.43
CA TYR A 67 -11.41 9.36 9.24
C TYR A 67 -11.79 8.82 10.63
N PRO A 68 -10.93 8.93 11.66
CA PRO A 68 -11.32 8.63 13.04
C PRO A 68 -12.54 9.48 13.43
N LYS A 69 -13.59 8.83 13.92
CA LYS A 69 -14.79 9.48 14.48
C LYS A 69 -14.61 9.80 15.95
#